data_AF-A0A367XTA1-F1
#
_entry.id   AF-A0A367XTA1-F1
#
_cell.length_a   1.000
_cell.length_b   1.000
_cell.length_c   1.000
_cell.angle_alpha   90.00
_cell.angle_beta   90.00
_cell.angle_gamma   90.00
#
_symmetry.space_group_name_H-M   'P 1'
#
loop_
_entity.id
_entity.type
_entity.pdbx_description
1 polymer ?
#
loop_
_entity_poly.entity_id
_entity_poly.type
_entity_poly.pdbx_seq_one_letter_code
_entity_poly.pdbx_strand_id
1 'polypeptide(L)'
;MVLLRTAKNNEKMVVIERTKKIKPTETTPSAKTITTIMGTKVKGSSDIKQEKITREEALNLYTNTLNFNVISRYDPAIKQLLCNTSHCVLYNFNDETEEWVKSDFQGTLALYIREFKVPSSKSSPPTYQDLQNLFCYGVILLNRTNPECFSLGLLPNKVSSHFFPNGLNDSSILEMDVELNDNLIIIRNLLGEIYGLWVFNENDRIKLFKSIEFCLNSDANVE
;
A
#
# COMPACT_ATOMS: atom_id res chain seq x y z
N MET A 1 7.21 3.51 3.07
CA MET A 1 7.18 4.96 2.77
C MET A 1 8.28 5.27 1.77
N VAL A 2 7.91 5.53 0.51
CA VAL A 2 8.85 6.01 -0.52
C VAL A 2 9.21 7.45 -0.14
N LEU A 3 10.43 7.68 0.35
CA LEU A 3 10.92 9.00 0.68
C LEU A 3 11.79 9.46 -0.48
N LEU A 4 11.22 10.21 -1.42
CA LEU A 4 12.03 10.93 -2.41
C LEU A 4 12.79 12.03 -1.67
N ARG A 5 14.10 11.85 -1.48
CA ARG A 5 15.01 12.91 -1.03
C ARG A 5 15.87 13.34 -2.19
N THR A 6 15.86 14.63 -2.50
CA THR A 6 16.89 15.28 -3.30
C THR A 6 18.18 15.33 -2.48
N ALA A 7 19.25 14.69 -2.98
CA ALA A 7 20.60 14.90 -2.50
C ALA A 7 21.29 15.90 -3.44
N LYS A 8 21.99 16.87 -2.83
CA LYS A 8 22.84 17.83 -3.52
C LYS A 8 23.94 17.10 -4.30
N ASN A 9 24.15 17.56 -5.53
CA ASN A 9 25.16 17.16 -6.53
C ASN A 9 24.79 15.96 -7.42
N ASN A 10 24.90 16.25 -8.72
CA ASN A 10 24.55 15.47 -9.90
C ASN A 10 24.76 13.94 -9.85
N GLU A 11 23.81 13.30 -10.54
CA GLU A 11 23.79 11.96 -11.16
C GLU A 11 23.29 10.77 -10.31
N LYS A 12 22.11 10.29 -10.76
CA LYS A 12 21.28 9.14 -10.35
C LYS A 12 20.40 9.35 -9.11
N MET A 13 19.09 9.48 -9.37
CA MET A 13 18.04 9.34 -8.36
C MET A 13 18.08 7.91 -7.82
N VAL A 14 18.32 7.77 -6.52
CA VAL A 14 18.21 6.50 -5.81
C VAL A 14 16.99 6.58 -4.89
N VAL A 15 16.01 5.72 -5.14
CA VAL A 15 14.94 5.42 -4.18
C VAL A 15 15.59 4.71 -2.99
N ILE A 16 15.87 5.43 -1.90
CA ILE A 16 16.46 4.84 -0.69
C ILE A 16 15.37 4.66 0.37
N GLU A 17 15.11 3.40 0.68
CA GLU A 17 14.29 2.88 1.77
C GLU A 17 14.79 3.34 3.15
N ARG A 18 13.88 3.45 4.12
CA ARG A 18 14.26 3.66 5.51
C ARG A 18 13.84 2.49 6.38
N THR A 19 14.84 1.70 6.73
CA THR A 19 14.92 0.78 7.88
C THR A 19 14.41 1.46 9.17
N LYS A 20 13.53 0.78 9.92
CA LYS A 20 13.42 1.00 11.37
C LYS A 20 13.68 -0.33 12.08
N LYS A 21 14.83 -0.45 12.74
CA LYS A 21 15.09 -1.53 13.72
C LYS A 21 14.22 -1.32 14.95
N ILE A 22 13.35 -2.28 15.24
CA ILE A 22 12.54 -2.31 16.46
C ILE A 22 13.21 -3.27 17.44
N LYS A 23 13.50 -2.79 18.65
CA LYS A 23 13.98 -3.60 19.79
C LYS A 23 12.74 -4.11 20.57
N PRO A 24 12.66 -5.39 20.98
CA PRO A 24 11.50 -5.88 21.73
C PRO A 24 11.55 -5.35 23.17
N THR A 25 10.45 -4.76 23.64
CA THR A 25 10.22 -4.47 25.06
C THR A 25 9.17 -5.43 25.58
N GLU A 26 9.58 -6.36 26.42
CA GLU A 26 8.69 -7.26 27.16
C GLU A 26 8.01 -6.49 28.29
N THR A 27 6.69 -6.47 28.28
CA THR A 27 5.89 -6.22 29.50
C THR A 27 4.61 -7.04 29.43
N THR A 28 4.61 -8.15 30.16
CA THR A 28 3.42 -8.91 30.57
C THR A 28 2.59 -8.08 31.54
N PRO A 29 1.25 -8.15 31.50
CA PRO A 29 0.45 -7.91 32.69
C PRO A 29 -0.24 -9.18 33.18
N SER A 30 0.00 -9.45 34.46
CA SER A 30 -0.63 -10.43 35.32
C SER A 30 -2.11 -10.12 35.59
N ALA A 31 -2.89 -11.19 35.78
CA ALA A 31 -4.30 -11.19 36.10
C ALA A 31 -4.60 -10.59 37.49
N LYS A 32 -5.63 -9.73 37.61
CA LYS A 32 -6.37 -9.49 38.86
C LYS A 32 -7.87 -9.24 38.63
N THR A 33 -8.64 -10.06 39.34
CA THR A 33 -10.08 -10.02 39.64
C THR A 33 -10.56 -8.69 40.23
N ILE A 34 -11.71 -8.16 39.77
CA ILE A 34 -12.57 -7.27 40.58
C ILE A 34 -14.05 -7.66 40.39
N THR A 35 -14.70 -7.75 41.55
CA THR A 35 -16.04 -8.20 41.91
C THR A 35 -17.19 -7.27 41.46
N THR A 36 -18.32 -7.90 41.12
CA THR A 36 -19.74 -7.52 41.22
C THR A 36 -20.11 -6.11 41.69
N ILE A 37 -20.91 -5.40 40.88
CA ILE A 37 -21.94 -4.45 41.33
C ILE A 37 -23.24 -4.71 40.54
N MET A 38 -24.34 -4.88 41.28
CA MET A 38 -25.69 -5.16 40.80
C MET A 38 -26.39 -3.91 40.23
N GLY A 39 -27.19 -4.14 39.17
CA GLY A 39 -28.56 -3.61 39.08
C GLY A 39 -28.77 -2.26 38.38
N THR A 40 -29.01 -2.27 37.07
CA THR A 40 -30.01 -1.38 36.46
C THR A 40 -30.62 -2.04 35.22
N LYS A 41 -31.95 -2.14 35.21
CA LYS A 41 -32.78 -2.88 34.26
C LYS A 41 -33.02 -2.02 33.02
N VAL A 42 -32.35 -2.31 31.91
CA VAL A 42 -32.67 -1.73 30.60
C VAL A 42 -33.61 -2.67 29.85
N LYS A 43 -34.78 -2.14 29.52
CA LYS A 43 -35.92 -2.82 28.88
C LYS A 43 -35.83 -2.52 27.38
N GLY A 44 -35.68 -3.56 26.56
CA GLY A 44 -35.64 -3.45 25.11
C GLY A 44 -34.86 -4.59 24.46
N SER A 45 -35.39 -5.81 24.48
CA SER A 45 -34.89 -6.88 23.61
C SER A 45 -35.43 -6.63 22.20
N SER A 46 -34.73 -5.82 21.42
CA SER A 46 -34.73 -6.02 19.98
C SER A 46 -33.96 -7.31 19.72
N ASP A 47 -34.58 -8.26 19.01
CA ASP A 47 -33.96 -9.50 18.59
C ASP A 47 -32.71 -9.22 17.76
N ILE A 48 -31.55 -9.17 18.41
CA ILE A 48 -30.26 -9.22 17.74
C ILE A 48 -30.16 -10.64 17.20
N LYS A 49 -30.49 -10.82 15.91
CA LYS A 49 -30.16 -12.03 15.19
C LYS A 49 -28.64 -12.16 15.21
N GLN A 50 -28.13 -13.01 16.10
CA GLN A 50 -26.73 -13.40 16.09
C GLN A 50 -26.49 -14.21 14.81
N GLU A 51 -26.03 -13.54 13.76
CA GLU A 51 -25.52 -14.23 12.58
C GLU A 51 -24.29 -15.04 13.00
N LYS A 52 -24.36 -16.35 12.80
CA LYS A 52 -23.23 -17.26 13.06
C LYS A 52 -22.20 -17.04 11.97
N ILE A 53 -21.14 -16.29 12.29
CA ILE A 53 -19.97 -16.18 11.43
C ILE A 53 -19.33 -17.56 11.24
N THR A 54 -18.98 -17.91 10.01
CA THR A 54 -18.26 -19.15 9.72
C THR A 54 -16.81 -19.04 10.24
N ARG A 55 -16.16 -20.19 10.47
CA ARG A 55 -14.75 -20.22 10.88
C ARG A 55 -13.84 -19.54 9.85
N GLU A 56 -14.17 -19.68 8.57
CA GLU A 56 -13.41 -19.11 7.46
C GLU A 56 -13.52 -17.59 7.43
N GLU A 57 -14.73 -17.03 7.56
CA GLU A 57 -14.95 -15.59 7.66
C GLU A 57 -14.27 -15.00 8.89
N ALA A 58 -14.32 -15.68 10.04
CA ALA A 58 -13.63 -15.24 11.25
C ALA A 58 -12.11 -15.22 11.07
N LEU A 59 -11.53 -16.22 10.40
CA LEU A 59 -10.10 -16.27 10.09
C LEU A 59 -9.69 -15.17 9.11
N ASN A 60 -10.51 -14.91 8.09
CA ASN A 60 -10.28 -13.85 7.13
C ASN A 60 -10.33 -12.47 7.81
N LEU A 61 -11.33 -12.23 8.66
CA LEU A 61 -11.43 -11.01 9.46
C LEU A 61 -10.18 -10.81 10.32
N TYR A 62 -9.76 -11.86 11.05
CA TYR A 62 -8.56 -11.82 11.88
C TYR A 62 -7.29 -11.49 11.06
N THR A 63 -7.13 -12.15 9.91
CA THR A 63 -5.99 -11.95 9.01
C THR A 63 -5.96 -10.51 8.47
N ASN A 64 -7.10 -9.98 8.05
CA ASN A 64 -7.21 -8.62 7.54
C ASN A 64 -6.94 -7.59 8.63
N THR A 65 -7.48 -7.78 9.84
CA THR A 65 -7.21 -6.90 10.98
C THR A 65 -5.72 -6.89 11.35
N LEU A 66 -5.07 -8.05 11.36
CA LEU A 66 -3.62 -8.12 11.63
C LEU A 66 -2.80 -7.45 10.54
N ASN A 67 -3.08 -7.76 9.26
CA ASN A 67 -2.38 -7.14 8.13
C ASN A 67 -2.51 -5.62 8.17
N PHE A 68 -3.71 -5.11 8.44
CA PHE A 68 -3.95 -3.67 8.60
C PHE A 68 -3.08 -3.08 9.72
N ASN A 69 -3.07 -3.72 10.89
CA ASN A 69 -2.30 -3.26 12.05
C ASN A 69 -0.78 -3.32 11.84
N VAL A 70 -0.29 -4.23 11.02
CA VAL A 70 1.13 -4.29 10.64
C VAL A 70 1.44 -3.18 9.66
N ILE A 71 0.64 -3.04 8.60
CA ILE A 71 0.87 -2.04 7.54
C ILE A 71 0.77 -0.63 8.10
N SER A 72 -0.14 -0.35 9.04
CA SER A 72 -0.28 0.98 9.66
C SER A 72 0.97 1.45 10.42
N ARG A 73 1.88 0.53 10.78
CA ARG A 73 3.19 0.89 11.38
C ARG A 73 4.19 1.39 10.33
N TYR A 74 4.04 0.97 9.08
CA TYR A 74 4.88 1.39 7.95
C TYR A 74 4.28 2.55 7.16
N ASP A 75 2.96 2.57 7.03
CA ASP A 75 2.18 3.62 6.38
C ASP A 75 0.97 4.01 7.23
N PRO A 76 1.09 5.04 8.09
CA PRO A 76 -0.01 5.50 8.94
C PRO A 76 -1.23 6.02 8.19
N ALA A 77 -1.11 6.31 6.88
CA ALA A 77 -2.22 6.79 6.08
C ALA A 77 -3.17 5.67 5.61
N ILE A 78 -2.88 4.39 5.91
CA ILE A 78 -3.77 3.29 5.52
C ILE A 78 -5.19 3.48 6.12
N LYS A 79 -6.20 3.42 5.25
CA LYS A 79 -7.61 3.52 5.62
C LYS A 79 -8.34 2.19 5.52
N GLN A 80 -8.04 1.41 4.47
CA GLN A 80 -8.74 0.16 4.21
C GLN A 80 -7.89 -0.78 3.34
N LEU A 81 -7.84 -2.07 3.68
CA LEU A 81 -7.28 -3.10 2.80
C LEU A 81 -8.25 -3.44 1.67
N LEU A 82 -7.74 -3.46 0.43
CA LEU A 82 -8.51 -3.82 -0.76
C LEU A 82 -8.35 -5.31 -1.10
N CYS A 83 -7.10 -5.76 -1.17
CA CYS A 83 -6.77 -7.17 -1.36
C CYS A 83 -5.36 -7.44 -0.85
N ASN A 84 -5.08 -8.72 -0.60
CA ASN A 84 -3.77 -9.20 -0.24
C ASN A 84 -3.54 -10.57 -0.88
N THR A 85 -2.27 -10.94 -1.03
CA THR A 85 -1.88 -12.28 -1.42
C THR A 85 -0.79 -12.79 -0.49
N SER A 86 -0.82 -14.09 -0.22
CA SER A 86 0.11 -14.73 0.70
C SER A 86 1.56 -14.65 0.24
N HIS A 87 1.81 -14.72 -1.07
CA HIS A 87 3.17 -14.80 -1.61
C HIS A 87 3.30 -14.12 -2.97
N CYS A 88 4.21 -13.15 -3.02
CA CYS A 88 4.65 -12.43 -4.20
C CYS A 88 6.19 -12.39 -4.22
N VAL A 89 6.76 -12.42 -5.43
CA VAL A 89 8.18 -12.14 -5.69
C VAL A 89 8.24 -10.91 -6.60
N LEU A 90 9.03 -9.92 -6.22
CA LEU A 90 9.26 -8.73 -7.03
C LEU A 90 10.44 -8.93 -7.98
N TYR A 91 10.26 -8.50 -9.21
CA TYR A 91 11.28 -8.38 -10.24
C TYR A 91 11.39 -6.91 -10.66
N ASN A 92 12.59 -6.49 -11.02
CA ASN A 92 12.85 -5.20 -11.65
C ASN A 92 13.20 -5.46 -13.11
N PHE A 93 12.68 -4.64 -14.02
CA PHE A 93 13.11 -4.68 -15.40
C PHE A 93 14.41 -3.89 -15.55
N ASN A 94 15.41 -4.46 -16.22
CA ASN A 94 16.65 -3.77 -16.56
C ASN A 94 16.59 -3.28 -18.02
N ASP A 95 16.43 -1.97 -18.21
CA ASP A 95 16.36 -1.35 -19.53
C ASP A 95 17.65 -1.51 -20.36
N GLU A 96 18.81 -1.64 -19.71
CA GLU A 96 20.09 -1.77 -20.42
C GLU A 96 20.27 -3.16 -21.05
N THR A 97 19.74 -4.20 -20.39
CA THR A 97 19.86 -5.59 -20.84
C THR A 97 18.57 -6.18 -21.39
N GLU A 98 17.46 -5.44 -21.30
CA GLU A 98 16.10 -5.87 -21.65
C GLU A 98 15.67 -7.17 -20.91
N GLU A 99 16.09 -7.32 -19.65
CA GLU A 99 15.87 -8.54 -18.87
C GLU A 99 15.20 -8.28 -17.52
N TRP A 100 14.43 -9.28 -17.07
CA TRP A 100 13.86 -9.29 -15.72
C TRP A 100 14.89 -9.75 -14.69
N VAL A 101 15.22 -8.87 -13.74
CA VAL A 101 16.12 -9.15 -12.63
C VAL A 101 15.30 -9.40 -11.37
N LYS A 102 15.42 -10.61 -10.80
CA LYS A 102 14.78 -10.94 -9.51
C LYS A 102 15.33 -10.04 -8.40
N SER A 103 14.46 -9.38 -7.65
CA SER A 103 14.84 -8.60 -6.47
C SER A 103 14.96 -9.47 -5.20
N ASP A 104 15.39 -8.88 -4.09
CA ASP A 104 15.44 -9.51 -2.77
C ASP A 104 14.11 -9.45 -1.99
N PHE A 105 13.08 -8.83 -2.58
CA PHE A 105 11.74 -8.71 -1.99
C PHE A 105 10.86 -9.92 -2.34
N GLN A 106 10.54 -10.70 -1.32
CA GLN A 106 9.66 -11.85 -1.44
C GLN A 106 8.82 -12.03 -0.18
N GLY A 107 7.49 -12.03 -0.31
CA GLY A 107 6.63 -12.13 0.87
C GLY A 107 5.16 -11.83 0.61
N THR A 108 4.48 -11.38 1.66
CA THR A 108 3.04 -11.06 1.59
C THR A 108 2.89 -9.69 0.92
N LEU A 109 2.02 -9.60 -0.08
CA LEU A 109 1.74 -8.35 -0.79
C LEU A 109 0.31 -7.89 -0.45
N ALA A 110 0.13 -6.59 -0.23
CA ALA A 110 -1.16 -6.00 0.04
C ALA A 110 -1.36 -4.69 -0.76
N LEU A 111 -2.58 -4.51 -1.25
CA LEU A 111 -3.09 -3.28 -1.85
C LEU A 111 -4.11 -2.64 -0.90
N TYR A 112 -4.01 -1.33 -0.70
CA TYR A 112 -4.85 -0.61 0.25
C TYR A 112 -5.17 0.82 -0.18
N ILE A 113 -6.28 1.34 0.33
CA ILE A 113 -6.66 2.75 0.24
C ILE A 113 -5.88 3.54 1.31
N ARG A 114 -5.42 4.72 0.91
CA ARG A 114 -4.74 5.70 1.76
C ARG A 114 -5.62 6.92 1.96
N GLU A 115 -5.53 7.52 3.13
CA GLU A 115 -5.97 8.89 3.34
C GLU A 115 -5.00 9.83 2.62
N PHE A 116 -5.51 10.57 1.65
CA PHE A 116 -4.74 11.50 0.83
C PHE A 116 -5.23 12.93 1.05
N LYS A 117 -4.38 13.91 0.75
CA LYS A 117 -4.70 15.33 0.91
C LYS A 117 -4.44 16.04 -0.41
N VAL A 118 -5.47 16.70 -0.91
CA VAL A 118 -5.38 17.55 -2.09
C VAL A 118 -4.71 18.88 -1.69
N PRO A 119 -3.63 19.29 -2.36
CA PRO A 119 -2.97 20.58 -2.08
C PRO A 119 -3.93 21.74 -2.26
N SER A 120 -4.07 22.59 -1.23
CA SER A 120 -5.03 23.70 -1.23
C SER A 120 -4.54 24.93 -2.00
N SER A 121 -3.24 25.02 -2.27
CA SER A 121 -2.60 26.18 -2.87
C SER A 121 -2.31 25.96 -4.35
N LYS A 122 -3.08 26.61 -5.23
CA LYS A 122 -2.81 26.65 -6.68
C LYS A 122 -1.71 27.65 -7.07
N SER A 123 -1.18 28.42 -6.11
CA SER A 123 -0.28 29.55 -6.40
C SER A 123 1.20 29.24 -6.32
N SER A 124 1.57 28.04 -5.85
CA SER A 124 2.94 27.55 -5.82
C SER A 124 3.10 26.37 -6.77
N PRO A 125 4.28 26.19 -7.40
CA PRO A 125 4.54 24.98 -8.16
C PRO A 125 4.37 23.74 -7.25
N PRO A 126 3.81 22.65 -7.77
CA PRO A 126 3.60 21.44 -6.98
C PRO A 126 4.95 20.88 -6.51
N THR A 127 4.98 20.33 -5.31
CA THR A 127 6.19 19.81 -4.66
C THR A 127 6.14 18.28 -4.53
N TYR A 128 7.29 17.67 -4.19
CA TYR A 128 7.33 16.24 -3.87
C TYR A 128 6.45 15.89 -2.66
N GLN A 129 6.27 16.83 -1.72
CA GLN A 129 5.37 16.61 -0.60
C GLN A 129 3.92 16.56 -1.06
N ASP A 130 3.55 17.38 -2.04
CA ASP A 130 2.22 17.35 -2.65
C ASP A 130 1.97 16.02 -3.35
N LEU A 131 2.93 15.54 -4.14
CA LEU A 131 2.86 14.22 -4.75
C LEU A 131 2.68 13.11 -3.70
N GLN A 132 3.46 13.15 -2.62
CA GLN A 132 3.38 12.18 -1.54
C GLN A 132 2.01 12.18 -0.83
N ASN A 133 1.42 13.37 -0.70
CA ASN A 133 0.10 13.56 -0.11
C ASN A 133 -1.03 13.12 -1.03
N LEU A 134 -0.82 13.11 -2.34
CA LEU A 134 -1.82 12.77 -3.36
C LEU A 134 -2.00 11.26 -3.59
N PHE A 135 -1.00 10.43 -3.25
CA PHE A 135 -1.11 8.97 -3.37
C PHE A 135 -2.28 8.41 -2.54
N CYS A 136 -3.38 8.10 -3.21
CA CYS A 136 -4.63 7.63 -2.61
C CYS A 136 -4.72 6.11 -2.48
N TYR A 137 -3.80 5.37 -3.11
CA TYR A 137 -3.62 3.94 -2.88
C TYR A 137 -2.16 3.60 -2.63
N GLY A 138 -1.93 2.46 -1.99
CA GLY A 138 -0.60 1.94 -1.72
C GLY A 138 -0.54 0.44 -1.96
N VAL A 139 0.60 0.01 -2.50
CA VAL A 139 1.01 -1.39 -2.58
C VAL A 139 2.19 -1.57 -1.64
N ILE A 140 2.17 -2.61 -0.80
CA ILE A 140 3.28 -2.94 0.09
C ILE A 140 3.56 -4.44 0.04
N LEU A 141 4.84 -4.79 -0.10
CA LEU A 141 5.35 -6.16 0.01
C LEU A 141 6.11 -6.26 1.33
N LEU A 142 5.55 -7.02 2.27
CA LEU A 142 6.17 -7.34 3.55
C LEU A 142 7.17 -8.46 3.33
N ASN A 143 8.46 -8.12 3.31
CA ASN A 143 9.50 -9.07 2.99
C ASN A 143 9.66 -10.13 4.09
N ARG A 144 9.97 -11.36 3.69
CA ARG A 144 10.19 -12.49 4.60
C ARG A 144 11.66 -12.73 4.89
N THR A 145 12.58 -12.25 4.04
CA THR A 145 14.02 -12.48 4.17
C THR A 145 14.69 -11.43 5.05
N ASN A 146 14.21 -10.18 5.02
CA ASN A 146 14.77 -9.06 5.78
C ASN A 146 13.63 -8.10 6.21
N PRO A 147 13.89 -7.13 7.10
CA PRO A 147 12.85 -6.21 7.58
C PRO A 147 12.49 -5.08 6.61
N GLU A 148 13.17 -4.97 5.47
CA GLU A 148 12.85 -3.95 4.45
C GLU A 148 11.59 -4.35 3.69
N CYS A 149 10.71 -3.38 3.45
CA CYS A 149 9.46 -3.62 2.74
C CYS A 149 9.45 -2.79 1.48
N PHE A 150 9.22 -3.43 0.33
CA PHE A 150 8.93 -2.71 -0.89
C PHE A 150 7.58 -2.00 -0.75
N SER A 151 7.53 -0.73 -1.15
CA SER A 151 6.32 0.08 -1.11
C SER A 151 6.19 0.89 -2.41
N LEU A 152 5.00 0.94 -2.97
CA LEU A 152 4.69 1.75 -4.15
C LEU A 152 3.39 2.52 -3.90
N GLY A 153 3.42 3.84 -4.07
CA GLY A 153 2.22 4.67 -4.08
C GLY A 153 1.56 4.60 -5.46
N LEU A 154 0.24 4.41 -5.50
CA LEU A 154 -0.51 4.51 -6.76
C LEU A 154 -1.29 5.81 -6.78
N LEU A 155 -1.24 6.48 -7.93
CA LEU A 155 -1.93 7.73 -8.20
C LEU A 155 -2.76 7.55 -9.48
N PRO A 156 -4.08 7.82 -9.48
CA PRO A 156 -4.87 7.74 -10.69
C PRO A 156 -4.35 8.70 -11.75
N ASN A 157 -4.34 8.25 -13.01
CA ASN A 157 -3.71 8.98 -14.10
C ASN A 157 -4.33 10.37 -14.30
N LYS A 158 -5.66 10.47 -14.18
CA LYS A 158 -6.39 11.75 -14.21
C LYS A 158 -5.89 12.76 -13.16
N VAL A 159 -5.55 12.29 -11.96
CA VAL A 159 -5.02 13.13 -10.88
C VAL A 159 -3.59 13.55 -11.21
N SER A 160 -2.75 12.61 -11.68
CA SER A 160 -1.37 12.91 -12.07
C SER A 160 -1.29 13.99 -13.16
N SER A 161 -2.08 13.85 -14.22
CA SER A 161 -2.12 14.77 -15.36
C SER A 161 -2.74 16.12 -15.00
N HIS A 162 -3.64 16.16 -14.01
CA HIS A 162 -4.22 17.41 -13.50
C HIS A 162 -3.26 18.22 -12.63
N PHE A 163 -2.58 17.57 -11.67
CA PHE A 163 -1.72 18.26 -10.71
C PHE A 163 -0.28 18.47 -11.21
N PHE A 164 0.21 17.63 -12.12
CA PHE A 164 1.59 17.67 -12.61
C PHE A 164 1.66 17.70 -14.16
N PRO A 165 0.93 18.59 -14.85
CA PRO A 165 0.91 18.63 -16.33
C PRO A 165 2.28 18.92 -16.94
N ASN A 166 3.16 19.58 -16.19
CA ASN A 166 4.53 19.94 -16.60
C ASN A 166 5.59 19.13 -15.84
N GLY A 167 5.20 18.06 -15.14
CA GLY A 167 6.08 17.31 -14.25
C GLY A 167 6.35 18.00 -12.91
N LEU A 168 7.45 17.63 -12.28
CA LEU A 168 7.82 18.01 -10.92
C LEU A 168 9.33 18.24 -10.80
N ASN A 169 9.75 19.47 -10.47
CA ASN A 169 11.17 19.85 -10.27
C ASN A 169 12.09 19.31 -11.38
N ASP A 170 11.81 19.69 -12.63
CA ASP A 170 12.51 19.27 -13.85
C ASP A 170 12.42 17.77 -14.19
N SER A 171 11.73 16.97 -13.37
CA SER A 171 11.46 15.56 -13.65
C SER A 171 10.11 15.40 -14.32
N SER A 172 10.06 14.67 -15.43
CA SER A 172 8.79 14.26 -16.04
C SER A 172 8.04 13.31 -15.11
N ILE A 173 6.77 13.59 -14.84
CA ILE A 173 5.86 12.66 -14.19
C ILE A 173 5.09 11.95 -15.30
N LEU A 174 5.28 10.64 -15.41
CA LEU A 174 4.60 9.80 -16.38
C LEU A 174 3.28 9.27 -15.81
N GLU A 175 2.36 8.89 -16.68
CA GLU A 175 1.19 8.13 -16.28
C GLU A 175 1.62 6.73 -15.83
N MET A 176 1.02 6.26 -14.74
CA MET A 176 1.25 4.89 -14.28
C MET A 176 0.52 3.92 -15.21
N ASP A 177 1.05 2.72 -15.31
CA ASP A 177 0.47 1.69 -16.16
C ASP A 177 0.56 0.32 -15.51
N VAL A 178 -0.39 -0.56 -15.84
CA VAL A 178 -0.41 -1.93 -15.36
C VAL A 178 -0.87 -2.86 -16.46
N GLU A 179 -0.11 -3.93 -16.67
CA GLU A 179 -0.46 -5.00 -17.61
C GLU A 179 -0.27 -6.37 -16.95
N LEU A 180 -0.96 -7.37 -17.48
CA LEU A 180 -0.79 -8.76 -17.08
C LEU A 180 -0.16 -9.52 -18.27
N ASN A 181 1.08 -9.95 -18.09
CA ASN A 181 1.79 -10.77 -19.07
C ASN A 181 2.06 -12.14 -18.44
N ASP A 182 1.38 -13.17 -18.95
CA ASP A 182 1.37 -14.53 -18.41
C ASP A 182 1.05 -14.56 -16.90
N ASN A 183 2.07 -14.76 -16.06
CA ASN A 183 1.98 -14.86 -14.61
C ASN A 183 2.56 -13.66 -13.88
N LEU A 184 2.94 -12.60 -14.61
CA LEU A 184 3.59 -11.41 -14.08
C LEU A 184 2.65 -10.20 -14.25
N ILE A 185 2.35 -9.54 -13.13
CA ILE A 185 1.70 -8.22 -13.17
C ILE A 185 2.81 -7.20 -13.33
N ILE A 186 2.85 -6.50 -14.45
CA ILE A 186 3.87 -5.51 -14.75
C ILE A 186 3.29 -4.14 -14.41
N ILE A 187 4.02 -3.37 -13.60
CA ILE A 187 3.62 -2.02 -13.17
C ILE A 187 4.72 -1.06 -13.56
N ARG A 188 4.37 -0.01 -14.29
CA ARG A 188 5.23 1.15 -14.53
C ARG A 188 4.83 2.28 -13.61
N ASN A 189 5.80 2.83 -12.87
CA ASN A 189 5.52 3.92 -11.95
C ASN A 189 5.62 5.31 -12.61
N LEU A 190 5.36 6.35 -11.82
CA LEU A 190 5.38 7.75 -12.25
C LEU A 190 6.76 8.24 -12.75
N LEU A 191 7.84 7.52 -12.40
CA LEU A 191 9.21 7.83 -12.81
C LEU A 191 9.66 6.98 -14.01
N GLY A 192 8.81 6.07 -14.50
CA GLY A 192 9.12 5.16 -15.59
C GLY A 192 9.79 3.86 -15.16
N GLU A 193 10.02 3.63 -13.86
CA GLU A 193 10.56 2.36 -13.36
C GLU A 193 9.52 1.25 -13.54
N ILE A 194 9.97 0.08 -14.01
CA ILE A 194 9.11 -1.05 -14.34
C ILE A 194 9.36 -2.21 -13.36
N TYR A 195 8.27 -2.64 -12.71
CA TYR A 195 8.26 -3.71 -11.72
C TYR A 195 7.41 -4.88 -12.19
N GLY A 196 7.89 -6.09 -11.94
CA GLY A 196 7.15 -7.33 -12.19
C GLY A 196 6.75 -7.99 -10.89
N LEU A 197 5.46 -8.13 -10.63
CA LEU A 197 4.92 -8.84 -9.46
C LEU A 197 4.52 -10.25 -9.87
N TRP A 198 5.30 -11.23 -9.44
CA TRP A 198 4.96 -12.64 -9.62
C TRP A 198 4.15 -13.12 -8.42
N VAL A 199 2.84 -13.23 -8.60
CA VAL A 199 1.91 -13.66 -7.56
C VAL A 199 1.62 -15.15 -7.69
N PHE A 200 1.90 -15.89 -6.62
CA PHE A 200 1.81 -17.37 -6.61
C PHE A 200 0.39 -17.88 -6.84
N ASN A 201 -0.60 -17.29 -6.17
CA ASN A 201 -1.99 -17.70 -6.32
C ASN A 201 -2.63 -17.01 -7.53
N GLU A 202 -3.19 -17.79 -8.45
CA GLU A 202 -3.78 -17.28 -9.70
C GLU A 202 -5.02 -16.40 -9.47
N ASN A 203 -5.91 -16.80 -8.56
CA ASN A 203 -7.10 -16.01 -8.24
C ASN A 203 -6.72 -14.65 -7.64
N ASP A 204 -5.73 -14.66 -6.73
CA ASP A 204 -5.20 -13.42 -6.14
C ASP A 204 -4.52 -12.55 -7.20
N ARG A 205 -3.77 -13.16 -8.13
CA ARG A 205 -3.09 -12.45 -9.23
C ARG A 205 -4.10 -11.68 -10.09
N ILE A 206 -5.15 -12.36 -10.54
CA ILE A 206 -6.20 -11.74 -11.37
C ILE A 206 -6.94 -10.65 -10.58
N LYS A 207 -7.26 -10.91 -9.31
CA LYS A 207 -7.94 -9.93 -8.44
C LYS A 207 -7.07 -8.69 -8.21
N LEU A 208 -5.79 -8.88 -7.92
CA LEU A 208 -4.84 -7.81 -7.69
C LEU A 208 -4.64 -6.97 -8.95
N PHE A 209 -4.40 -7.60 -10.11
CA PHE A 209 -4.26 -6.91 -11.39
C PHE A 209 -5.46 -5.98 -11.67
N LYS A 210 -6.67 -6.54 -11.64
CA LYS A 210 -7.91 -5.76 -11.85
C LYS A 210 -8.10 -4.65 -10.82
N SER A 211 -7.67 -4.87 -9.58
CA SER A 211 -7.77 -3.85 -8.53
C SER A 211 -6.80 -2.69 -8.77
N ILE A 212 -5.56 -2.98 -9.19
CA ILE A 212 -4.57 -1.96 -9.54
C ILE A 212 -5.04 -1.19 -10.79
N GLU A 213 -5.48 -1.90 -11.82
CA GLU A 213 -6.03 -1.30 -13.05
C GLU A 213 -7.20 -0.35 -12.72
N PHE A 214 -8.11 -0.78 -11.85
CA PHE A 214 -9.19 0.08 -11.36
C PHE A 214 -8.67 1.30 -10.61
N CYS A 215 -7.68 1.14 -9.72
CA CYS A 215 -7.08 2.24 -8.97
C CYS A 215 -6.41 3.29 -9.86
N LEU A 216 -5.80 2.89 -10.98
CA LEU A 216 -5.14 3.82 -11.90
C LEU A 216 -6.15 4.58 -12.79
N ASN A 217 -7.26 3.93 -13.12
CA ASN A 217 -8.31 4.48 -13.99
C ASN A 217 -9.44 5.18 -13.24
N SER A 218 -9.44 5.15 -11.90
CA SER A 218 -10.52 5.71 -11.10
C SER A 218 -10.54 7.24 -11.16
N ASP A 219 -11.75 7.79 -11.15
CA ASP A 219 -11.99 9.18 -10.78
C ASP A 219 -11.90 9.28 -9.26
N ALA A 220 -10.69 9.30 -8.69
CA ALA A 220 -10.56 9.70 -7.29
C ALA A 220 -11.15 11.12 -7.19
N ASN A 221 -12.26 11.29 -6.47
CA ASN A 221 -13.00 12.55 -6.35
C ASN A 221 -12.05 13.73 -6.10
N VAL A 222 -11.68 14.44 -7.17
CA VAL A 222 -10.96 15.70 -7.13
C VAL A 222 -12.02 16.78 -7.12
N GLU A 223 -12.70 16.96 -5.98
CA GLU A 223 -13.48 18.17 -5.70
C GLU A 223 -12.61 19.23 -5.02
#